data_AF-A0A954RIK2-F1
#
_entry.id   AF-A0A954RIK2-F1
#
_cell.length_a   1.000
_cell.length_b   1.000
_cell.length_c   1.000
_cell.angle_alpha   90.00
_cell.angle_beta   90.00
_cell.angle_gamma   90.00
#
_symmetry.space_group_name_H-M   'P 1'
#
loop_
_entity.id
_entity.type
_entity.pdbx_description
1 polymer ?
#
loop_
_entity_poly.entity_id
_entity_poly.type
_entity_poly.pdbx_seq_one_letter_code
_entity_poly.pdbx_strand_id
1 'polypeptide(L)'
;IQAGDCYGHGSRVVAHQNDGTTLYVKCVPMQWPLNNEPGECTFESWLSLEGPTVHVRSQLNNARSDHTQYAARGQELPAVYTNGNYYRLFTYAGAKPFTGDKLRQITKVWRSGAPDQVAGGPWDHWYATENWAALVRDDDFGVGIWSPGTYSFIGGFAGEPGKGGPKDAPTGYIAPLRSEVLDHNIQYAYEYELIVGTLTDIRAYVQSSRTNSRPNYTFRNDRQSWTLRNCTDAGWPIDSEWTVHLDEGQPLLVGPDAYWSAEKVPTIYLRAAFETQQDTARLAWEQLNGPGGDIRFSVEPDGQMHTYEISLAANASYQGTIKRLLIRPVDQGMKGATVRIESIGCERPE
;
A
#
# COMPACT_ATOMS: atom_id res chain seq x y z
N ILE A 1 -0.03 -0.64 16.92
CA ILE A 1 -0.14 -2.11 16.97
C ILE A 1 -1.34 -2.47 17.82
N GLN A 2 -2.20 -3.40 17.39
CA GLN A 2 -3.45 -3.71 18.12
C GLN A 2 -3.21 -4.53 19.41
N ALA A 3 -2.16 -5.34 19.48
CA ALA A 3 -1.92 -6.23 20.62
C ALA A 3 -1.36 -5.54 21.87
N GLY A 4 -0.53 -4.49 21.70
CA GLY A 4 0.15 -3.82 22.82
C GLY A 4 1.52 -3.27 22.46
N ASP A 5 2.29 -2.91 23.48
CA ASP A 5 3.69 -2.46 23.37
C ASP A 5 4.71 -3.57 23.65
N CYS A 6 6.00 -3.28 23.43
CA CYS A 6 7.08 -4.23 23.67
C CYS A 6 7.42 -4.47 25.15
N TYR A 7 6.77 -3.75 26.06
CA TYR A 7 6.93 -3.85 27.52
C TYR A 7 5.83 -4.69 28.17
N GLY A 8 4.87 -5.21 27.38
CA GLY A 8 3.82 -6.10 27.84
C GLY A 8 2.53 -5.39 28.24
N HIS A 9 2.36 -4.11 27.93
CA HIS A 9 1.09 -3.41 28.13
C HIS A 9 0.16 -3.67 26.95
N GLY A 10 -0.97 -4.32 27.21
CA GLY A 10 -1.98 -4.60 26.20
C GLY A 10 -2.81 -3.36 25.85
N SER A 11 -3.30 -3.30 24.61
CA SER A 11 -4.23 -2.26 24.18
C SER A 11 -5.53 -2.28 24.98
N ARG A 12 -6.10 -1.10 25.23
CA ARG A 12 -7.37 -0.98 25.95
C ARG A 12 -8.54 -1.28 25.02
N VAL A 13 -9.22 -2.40 25.23
CA VAL A 13 -10.47 -2.72 24.50
C VAL A 13 -11.57 -1.75 24.93
N VAL A 14 -12.22 -1.13 23.95
CA VAL A 14 -13.31 -0.16 24.12
C VAL A 14 -14.66 -0.80 23.81
N ALA A 15 -14.71 -1.65 22.78
CA ALA A 15 -15.89 -2.43 22.44
C ALA A 15 -15.45 -3.76 21.80
N HIS A 16 -16.27 -4.78 21.97
CA HIS A 16 -16.14 -6.03 21.23
C HIS A 16 -17.52 -6.64 21.01
N GLN A 17 -17.69 -7.37 19.92
CA GLN A 17 -18.90 -8.12 19.61
C GLN A 17 -18.54 -9.39 18.86
N ASN A 18 -19.31 -10.44 19.08
CA ASN A 18 -19.28 -11.67 18.29
C ASN A 18 -20.73 -12.10 18.07
N ASP A 19 -21.20 -12.06 16.84
CA ASP A 19 -22.57 -12.46 16.48
C ASP A 19 -22.64 -13.90 15.93
N GLY A 20 -21.54 -14.65 16.01
CA GLY A 20 -21.40 -16.00 15.45
C GLY A 20 -20.94 -16.04 14.00
N THR A 21 -21.02 -14.92 13.28
CA THR A 21 -20.58 -14.77 11.88
C THR A 21 -19.44 -13.76 11.71
N THR A 22 -19.41 -12.74 12.56
CA THR A 22 -18.42 -11.66 12.55
C THR A 22 -17.91 -11.40 13.97
N LEU A 23 -16.60 -11.22 14.08
CA LEU A 23 -15.92 -10.76 15.29
C LEU A 23 -15.52 -9.29 15.10
N TYR A 24 -16.03 -8.41 15.95
CA TYR A 24 -15.69 -6.99 16.00
C TYR A 24 -14.88 -6.68 17.25
N VAL A 25 -13.81 -5.91 17.09
CA VAL A 25 -13.02 -5.35 18.20
C VAL A 25 -12.71 -3.89 17.90
N LYS A 26 -12.91 -3.03 18.91
CA LYS A 26 -12.41 -1.65 18.95
C LYS A 26 -11.51 -1.47 20.15
N CYS A 27 -10.33 -0.93 19.95
CA CYS A 27 -9.40 -0.63 21.02
C CYS A 27 -8.75 0.74 20.88
N VAL A 28 -8.14 1.22 21.96
CA VAL A 28 -7.07 2.22 21.91
C VAL A 28 -5.74 1.46 21.87
N PRO A 29 -5.00 1.49 20.75
CA PRO A 29 -3.75 0.75 20.62
C PRO A 29 -2.63 1.39 21.46
N MET A 30 -1.55 0.64 21.69
CA MET A 30 -0.32 1.16 22.29
C MET A 30 0.72 1.51 21.22
N GLN A 31 1.59 2.47 21.53
CA GLN A 31 2.77 2.78 20.72
C GLN A 31 3.88 1.78 21.01
N TRP A 32 4.18 0.91 20.03
CA TRP A 32 5.06 -0.25 20.22
C TRP A 32 6.39 0.02 20.94
N PRO A 33 7.22 1.01 20.55
CA PRO A 33 8.54 1.19 21.15
C PRO A 33 8.50 2.00 22.46
N LEU A 34 7.34 2.51 22.86
CA LEU A 34 7.18 3.35 24.04
C LEU A 34 6.59 2.54 25.20
N ASN A 35 6.96 2.90 26.42
CA ASN A 35 6.53 2.18 27.61
C ASN A 35 5.19 2.70 28.11
N ASN A 36 4.13 1.92 27.94
CA ASN A 36 2.79 2.20 28.41
C ASN A 36 2.18 3.50 27.86
N GLU A 37 2.52 3.86 26.63
CA GLU A 37 2.01 5.05 25.95
C GLU A 37 0.89 4.69 24.96
N PRO A 38 -0.37 5.06 25.23
CA PRO A 38 -1.46 4.83 24.29
C PRO A 38 -1.32 5.70 23.03
N GLY A 39 -1.86 5.21 21.93
CA GLY A 39 -2.05 6.03 20.73
C GLY A 39 -3.21 7.00 20.90
N GLU A 40 -3.09 8.19 20.32
CA GLU A 40 -4.19 9.16 20.20
C GLU A 40 -5.12 8.76 19.03
N CYS A 41 -5.67 7.54 19.11
CA CYS A 41 -6.55 6.99 18.09
C CYS A 41 -7.41 5.86 18.65
N THR A 42 -8.41 5.45 17.87
CA THR A 42 -9.01 4.12 18.03
C THR A 42 -8.71 3.26 16.80
N PHE A 43 -8.61 1.95 17.02
CA PHE A 43 -8.43 0.99 15.96
C PHE A 43 -9.55 -0.05 16.02
N GLU A 44 -10.22 -0.25 14.89
CA GLU A 44 -11.36 -1.14 14.74
C GLU A 44 -11.02 -2.25 13.76
N SER A 45 -11.49 -3.46 14.04
CA SER A 45 -11.35 -4.62 13.16
C SER A 45 -12.65 -5.42 13.14
N TRP A 46 -13.09 -5.82 11.96
CA TRP A 46 -14.20 -6.73 11.71
C TRP A 46 -13.66 -7.95 10.97
N LEU A 47 -13.86 -9.14 11.53
CA LEU A 47 -13.36 -10.40 10.97
C LEU A 47 -14.55 -11.31 10.69
N SER A 48 -14.72 -11.73 9.44
CA SER A 48 -15.78 -12.66 9.02
C SER A 48 -15.18 -13.90 8.39
N LEU A 49 -15.74 -15.07 8.68
CA LEU A 49 -15.31 -16.34 8.09
C LEU A 49 -16.17 -16.67 6.87
N GLU A 50 -15.53 -16.87 5.72
CA GLU A 50 -16.18 -17.21 4.45
C GLU A 50 -15.50 -18.43 3.82
N GLY A 51 -16.02 -19.62 4.12
CA GLY A 51 -15.40 -20.87 3.67
C GLY A 51 -13.95 -21.00 4.20
N PRO A 52 -12.93 -21.11 3.32
CA PRO A 52 -11.53 -21.18 3.73
C PRO A 52 -10.88 -19.81 4.00
N THR A 53 -11.61 -18.70 3.91
CA THR A 53 -11.05 -17.35 4.10
C THR A 53 -11.54 -16.66 5.36
N VAL A 54 -10.73 -15.70 5.81
CA VAL A 54 -11.09 -14.68 6.78
C VAL A 54 -11.05 -13.34 6.07
N HIS A 55 -12.21 -12.76 5.81
CA HIS A 55 -12.31 -11.38 5.35
C HIS A 55 -12.13 -10.46 6.54
N VAL A 56 -11.17 -9.54 6.46
CA VAL A 56 -10.90 -8.59 7.53
C VAL A 56 -10.95 -7.17 7.01
N ARG A 57 -11.79 -6.37 7.65
CA ARG A 57 -11.80 -4.91 7.52
C ARG A 57 -11.16 -4.30 8.76
N SER A 58 -10.29 -3.32 8.56
CA SER A 58 -9.64 -2.58 9.62
C SER A 58 -9.84 -1.08 9.41
N GLN A 59 -10.00 -0.33 10.50
CA GLN A 59 -10.10 1.12 10.46
C GLN A 59 -9.34 1.77 11.62
N LEU A 60 -8.42 2.66 11.27
CA LEU A 60 -7.77 3.59 12.18
C LEU A 60 -8.57 4.90 12.19
N ASN A 61 -8.97 5.35 13.37
CA ASN A 61 -9.54 6.68 13.59
C ASN A 61 -8.55 7.51 14.39
N ASN A 62 -7.75 8.32 13.71
CA ASN A 62 -6.81 9.22 14.36
C ASN A 62 -7.55 10.39 15.02
N ALA A 63 -7.06 10.79 16.19
CA ALA A 63 -7.47 11.98 16.91
C ALA A 63 -6.26 12.59 17.62
N ARG A 64 -5.15 12.74 16.89
CA ARG A 64 -3.90 13.29 17.40
C ARG A 64 -4.07 14.76 17.76
N SER A 65 -3.57 15.17 18.92
CA SER A 65 -3.51 16.58 19.31
C SER A 65 -2.48 17.38 18.52
N ASP A 66 -1.43 16.71 18.02
CA ASP A 66 -0.49 17.30 17.07
C ASP A 66 -1.07 17.31 15.64
N HIS A 67 -1.19 18.51 15.08
CA HIS A 67 -1.77 18.76 13.76
C HIS A 67 -0.70 18.87 12.66
N THR A 68 0.57 18.54 12.96
CA THR A 68 1.63 18.52 11.95
C THR A 68 1.29 17.50 10.85
N GLN A 69 1.34 17.95 9.60
CA GLN A 69 1.27 17.05 8.44
C GLN A 69 2.64 16.40 8.23
N TYR A 70 2.73 15.12 8.60
CA TYR A 70 3.94 14.33 8.41
C TYR A 70 4.01 13.73 7.00
N ALA A 71 5.23 13.52 6.52
CA ALA A 71 5.47 12.78 5.28
C ALA A 71 4.92 11.35 5.37
N ALA A 72 4.59 10.78 4.21
CA ALA A 72 4.11 9.40 4.14
C ALA A 72 5.12 8.41 4.74
N ARG A 73 4.62 7.44 5.51
CA ARG A 73 5.42 6.36 6.12
C ARG A 73 4.82 5.00 5.80
N GLY A 74 5.68 3.98 5.76
CA GLY A 74 5.27 2.59 5.53
C GLY A 74 4.35 2.10 6.64
N GLN A 75 3.22 1.52 6.25
CA GLN A 75 2.23 0.86 7.07
C GLN A 75 2.16 -0.62 6.68
N GLU A 76 2.13 -1.50 7.67
CA GLU A 76 1.85 -2.93 7.48
C GLU A 76 0.34 -3.15 7.52
N LEU A 77 -0.21 -3.86 6.52
CA LEU A 77 -1.66 -3.93 6.30
C LEU A 77 -2.25 -5.36 6.21
N PRO A 78 -2.15 -6.21 7.24
CA PRO A 78 -1.33 -6.17 8.45
C PRO A 78 -0.07 -7.03 8.32
N ALA A 79 0.74 -7.12 9.37
CA ALA A 79 1.66 -8.24 9.53
C ALA A 79 0.93 -9.54 9.95
N VAL A 80 1.34 -10.64 9.33
CA VAL A 80 0.91 -12.01 9.67
C VAL A 80 2.12 -12.79 10.15
N TYR A 81 1.96 -13.42 11.31
CA TYR A 81 2.95 -14.28 11.94
C TYR A 81 2.44 -15.71 11.96
N THR A 82 3.27 -16.66 11.55
CA THR A 82 3.01 -18.09 11.66
C THR A 82 4.01 -18.75 12.59
N ASN A 83 3.67 -19.91 13.15
CA ASN A 83 4.63 -20.70 13.92
C ASN A 83 5.66 -21.37 13.00
N GLY A 84 6.70 -21.96 13.60
CA GLY A 84 7.86 -22.45 12.87
C GLY A 84 7.62 -23.57 11.86
N ASN A 85 6.44 -24.21 11.86
CA ASN A 85 6.09 -25.22 10.86
C ASN A 85 5.76 -24.62 9.49
N TYR A 86 5.32 -23.36 9.42
CA TYR A 86 4.94 -22.67 8.17
C TYR A 86 6.08 -21.76 7.71
N TYR A 87 7.19 -22.36 7.30
CA TYR A 87 8.45 -21.63 7.10
C TYR A 87 8.78 -21.30 5.65
N ARG A 88 7.99 -21.80 4.69
CA ARG A 88 8.25 -21.57 3.26
C ARG A 88 7.37 -20.42 2.77
N LEU A 89 8.02 -19.30 2.44
CA LEU A 89 7.35 -18.09 1.97
C LEU A 89 7.31 -18.02 0.44
N PHE A 90 6.12 -17.96 -0.15
CA PHE A 90 5.92 -17.89 -1.59
C PHE A 90 5.07 -16.69 -2.04
N THR A 91 5.34 -16.23 -3.26
CA THR A 91 4.57 -15.21 -3.98
C THR A 91 4.78 -15.37 -5.48
N TYR A 92 3.95 -14.74 -6.30
CA TYR A 92 4.36 -14.37 -7.67
C TYR A 92 5.02 -12.98 -7.65
N ALA A 93 6.20 -12.85 -8.27
CA ALA A 93 6.97 -11.60 -8.33
C ALA A 93 7.48 -11.30 -9.75
N GLY A 94 6.90 -11.96 -10.76
CA GLY A 94 7.29 -11.80 -12.16
C GLY A 94 6.56 -10.64 -12.84
N ALA A 95 6.96 -10.32 -14.08
CA ALA A 95 6.40 -9.20 -14.84
C ALA A 95 5.08 -9.54 -15.57
N LYS A 96 4.59 -10.78 -15.51
CA LYS A 96 3.40 -11.28 -16.22
C LYS A 96 2.36 -11.82 -15.23
N PRO A 97 1.80 -10.96 -14.36
CA PRO A 97 0.89 -11.40 -13.31
C PRO A 97 -0.34 -12.10 -13.91
N PHE A 98 -0.87 -13.09 -13.18
CA PHE A 98 -2.07 -13.84 -13.53
C PHE A 98 -1.97 -14.65 -14.83
N THR A 99 -0.77 -15.10 -15.20
CA THR A 99 -0.54 -16.00 -16.34
C THR A 99 -0.27 -17.45 -15.94
N GLY A 100 -0.27 -17.75 -14.63
CA GLY A 100 0.10 -19.07 -14.10
C GLY A 100 1.61 -19.34 -14.07
N ASP A 101 2.43 -18.32 -14.36
CA ASP A 101 3.89 -18.43 -14.36
C ASP A 101 4.45 -18.74 -12.95
N LYS A 102 5.69 -19.24 -12.89
CA LYS A 102 6.26 -19.91 -11.70
C LYS A 102 6.30 -18.98 -10.46
N LEU A 103 5.91 -19.52 -9.31
CA LEU A 103 6.07 -18.85 -8.01
C LEU A 103 7.54 -18.72 -7.61
N ARG A 104 7.84 -17.65 -6.89
CA ARG A 104 9.15 -17.41 -6.26
C ARG A 104 9.06 -17.74 -4.78
N GLN A 105 10.01 -18.51 -4.27
CA GLN A 105 10.22 -18.64 -2.84
C GLN A 105 11.09 -17.48 -2.33
N ILE A 106 10.68 -16.83 -1.25
CA ILE A 106 11.50 -15.90 -0.48
C ILE A 106 12.29 -16.73 0.54
N THR A 107 13.62 -16.64 0.51
CA THR A 107 14.51 -17.54 1.25
C THR A 107 15.22 -16.87 2.43
N LYS A 108 14.86 -15.63 2.77
CA LYS A 108 15.45 -14.87 3.87
C LYS A 108 15.14 -15.55 5.21
N VAL A 109 16.20 -15.90 5.93
CA VAL A 109 16.14 -16.46 7.28
C VAL A 109 17.01 -15.61 8.23
N TRP A 110 16.42 -15.13 9.31
CA TRP A 110 17.07 -14.45 10.41
C TRP A 110 17.31 -15.43 11.56
N ARG A 111 18.56 -15.61 12.00
CA ARG A 111 18.90 -16.51 13.12
C ARG A 111 19.38 -15.69 14.32
N SER A 112 18.97 -16.09 15.53
CA SER A 112 19.48 -15.51 16.78
C SER A 112 21.00 -15.60 16.85
N GLY A 113 21.69 -14.49 17.10
CA GLY A 113 23.16 -14.38 17.05
C GLY A 113 23.72 -13.88 15.72
N ALA A 114 22.87 -13.61 14.72
CA ALA A 114 23.27 -12.78 13.58
C ALA A 114 23.71 -11.40 14.11
N PRO A 115 24.81 -10.82 13.59
CA PRO A 115 25.24 -9.49 14.01
C PRO A 115 24.09 -8.48 13.86
N ASP A 116 23.95 -7.54 14.79
CA ASP A 116 22.92 -6.50 14.77
C ASP A 116 22.96 -5.62 13.48
N GLN A 117 23.96 -5.83 12.63
CA GLN A 117 24.22 -5.11 11.38
C GLN A 117 24.23 -6.01 10.12
N VAL A 118 23.42 -7.07 10.05
CA VAL A 118 23.20 -7.68 8.72
C VAL A 118 22.47 -6.66 7.85
N ALA A 119 23.11 -6.29 6.73
CA ALA A 119 22.52 -5.42 5.74
C ALA A 119 21.12 -5.92 5.33
N GLY A 120 20.12 -5.03 5.37
CA GLY A 120 18.72 -5.33 5.06
C GLY A 120 17.85 -5.81 6.22
N GLY A 121 18.37 -5.92 7.45
CA GLY A 121 17.58 -6.31 8.62
C GLY A 121 17.10 -7.77 8.57
N PRO A 122 16.11 -8.15 9.41
CA PRO A 122 15.66 -9.55 9.51
C PRO A 122 14.87 -10.03 8.29
N TRP A 123 14.28 -9.12 7.52
CA TRP A 123 13.32 -9.42 6.46
C TRP A 123 13.85 -9.07 5.06
N ASP A 124 13.26 -9.66 4.03
CA ASP A 124 13.48 -9.30 2.63
C ASP A 124 12.31 -8.42 2.16
N HIS A 125 12.55 -7.63 1.11
CA HIS A 125 11.55 -6.78 0.49
C HIS A 125 11.33 -7.17 -0.97
N TRP A 126 10.09 -7.21 -1.41
CA TRP A 126 9.78 -7.53 -2.79
C TRP A 126 8.48 -6.90 -3.26
N TYR A 127 8.24 -7.01 -4.57
CA TYR A 127 6.95 -6.72 -5.18
C TYR A 127 6.23 -8.01 -5.52
N ALA A 128 5.02 -8.19 -4.98
CA ALA A 128 4.10 -9.26 -5.31
C ALA A 128 3.13 -8.75 -6.38
N THR A 129 3.42 -9.01 -7.66
CA THR A 129 2.64 -8.46 -8.79
C THR A 129 1.23 -9.06 -8.92
N GLU A 130 0.91 -10.07 -8.11
CA GLU A 130 -0.45 -10.61 -7.92
C GLU A 130 -1.09 -10.21 -6.57
N ASN A 131 -0.49 -9.29 -5.79
CA ASN A 131 -1.01 -8.77 -4.52
C ASN A 131 -1.08 -9.75 -3.33
N TRP A 132 -0.42 -10.90 -3.40
CA TRP A 132 -0.51 -11.91 -2.34
C TRP A 132 0.85 -12.55 -2.03
N ALA A 133 0.99 -13.06 -0.81
CA ALA A 133 2.08 -13.94 -0.40
C ALA A 133 1.57 -14.98 0.60
N ALA A 134 2.26 -16.12 0.74
CA ALA A 134 1.82 -17.19 1.64
C ALA A 134 2.98 -17.84 2.39
N LEU A 135 2.74 -18.20 3.64
CA LEU A 135 3.61 -19.02 4.48
C LEU A 135 3.01 -20.42 4.58
N VAL A 136 3.76 -21.41 4.10
CA VAL A 136 3.31 -22.81 4.00
C VAL A 136 4.33 -23.77 4.59
N ARG A 137 3.85 -24.99 4.89
CA ARG A 137 4.68 -26.11 5.34
C ARG A 137 5.33 -26.82 4.15
N ASP A 138 5.94 -27.98 4.40
CA ASP A 138 6.54 -28.86 3.39
C ASP A 138 5.50 -29.46 2.42
N ASP A 139 4.27 -29.68 2.86
CA ASP A 139 3.14 -30.16 2.06
C ASP A 139 2.40 -29.06 1.27
N ASP A 140 2.98 -27.86 1.18
CA ASP A 140 2.41 -26.65 0.55
C ASP A 140 1.09 -26.14 1.18
N PHE A 141 0.64 -26.69 2.32
CA PHE A 141 -0.51 -26.19 3.06
C PHE A 141 -0.11 -25.06 4.02
N GLY A 142 -0.92 -24.01 4.11
CA GLY A 142 -0.70 -22.91 5.05
C GLY A 142 -1.68 -21.77 4.91
N VAL A 143 -1.18 -20.56 5.12
CA VAL A 143 -1.97 -19.33 5.09
C VAL A 143 -1.37 -18.32 4.12
N GLY A 144 -2.22 -17.84 3.21
CA GLY A 144 -1.96 -16.70 2.34
C GLY A 144 -2.56 -15.43 2.91
N ILE A 145 -1.92 -14.30 2.63
CA ILE A 145 -2.52 -12.98 2.77
C ILE A 145 -2.65 -12.35 1.39
N TRP A 146 -3.83 -11.86 1.08
CA TRP A 146 -4.11 -11.06 -0.11
C TRP A 146 -4.67 -9.71 0.33
N SER A 147 -3.99 -8.63 -0.07
CA SER A 147 -4.43 -7.27 0.18
C SER A 147 -4.59 -6.57 -1.17
N PRO A 148 -5.83 -6.47 -1.70
CA PRO A 148 -6.08 -5.87 -3.01
C PRO A 148 -5.43 -4.49 -3.14
N GLY A 149 -4.73 -4.25 -4.24
CA GLY A 149 -4.03 -2.98 -4.47
C GLY A 149 -2.73 -2.80 -3.68
N THR A 150 -2.32 -3.74 -2.83
CA THR A 150 -1.01 -3.70 -2.14
C THR A 150 -0.02 -4.62 -2.82
N TYR A 151 1.08 -4.08 -3.33
CA TYR A 151 2.04 -4.88 -4.10
C TYR A 151 3.43 -4.93 -3.46
N SER A 152 3.78 -3.97 -2.60
CA SER A 152 5.02 -4.06 -1.83
C SER A 152 4.81 -4.98 -0.64
N PHE A 153 5.76 -5.85 -0.39
CA PHE A 153 5.73 -6.79 0.73
C PHE A 153 7.09 -6.84 1.41
N ILE A 154 7.04 -7.14 2.71
CA ILE A 154 8.19 -7.48 3.53
C ILE A 154 7.94 -8.83 4.21
N GLY A 155 8.98 -9.61 4.42
CA GLY A 155 8.83 -10.90 5.06
C GLY A 155 10.06 -11.79 5.05
N GLY A 156 9.93 -12.95 5.69
CA GLY A 156 10.97 -13.95 5.82
C GLY A 156 10.66 -14.91 6.96
N PHE A 157 11.69 -15.55 7.48
CA PHE A 157 11.59 -16.44 8.62
C PHE A 157 12.59 -16.06 9.71
N ALA A 158 12.17 -16.05 10.97
CA ALA A 158 13.07 -15.90 12.12
C ALA A 158 13.17 -17.21 12.91
N GLY A 159 14.39 -17.60 13.27
CA GLY A 159 14.69 -18.86 13.97
C GLY A 159 15.14 -19.99 13.03
N GLU A 160 14.92 -21.23 13.45
CA GLU A 160 15.21 -22.42 12.64
C GLU A 160 13.95 -22.89 11.89
N PRO A 161 13.92 -22.83 10.56
CA PRO A 161 12.79 -23.28 9.75
C PRO A 161 12.36 -24.72 10.08
N GLY A 162 11.05 -24.95 10.25
CA GLY A 162 10.49 -26.27 10.57
C GLY A 162 10.65 -26.68 12.04
N LYS A 163 11.08 -25.77 12.92
CA LYS A 163 11.19 -25.99 14.37
C LYS A 163 10.30 -25.02 15.13
N GLY A 164 9.74 -25.49 16.24
CA GLY A 164 8.91 -24.68 17.14
C GLY A 164 7.42 -24.79 16.84
N GLY A 165 6.63 -24.78 17.92
CA GLY A 165 5.18 -24.82 17.90
C GLY A 165 4.55 -23.43 18.14
N PRO A 166 3.23 -23.39 18.38
CA PRO A 166 2.47 -22.14 18.53
C PRO A 166 2.90 -21.21 19.68
N LYS A 167 3.78 -21.67 20.58
CA LYS A 167 4.26 -20.91 21.74
C LYS A 167 5.77 -20.65 21.71
N ASP A 168 6.46 -21.09 20.65
CA ASP A 168 7.91 -20.95 20.53
C ASP A 168 8.27 -19.71 19.71
N ALA A 169 9.51 -19.25 19.83
CA ALA A 169 10.01 -18.06 19.16
C ALA A 169 10.12 -18.15 17.62
N PRO A 170 10.42 -19.31 16.99
CA PRO A 170 10.55 -19.37 15.53
C PRO A 170 9.26 -18.99 14.83
N THR A 171 9.35 -18.08 13.85
CA THR A 171 8.18 -17.50 13.19
C THR A 171 8.42 -17.18 11.73
N GLY A 172 7.45 -17.53 10.89
CA GLY A 172 7.33 -16.95 9.57
C GLY A 172 6.62 -15.61 9.67
N TYR A 173 7.13 -14.59 8.97
CA TYR A 173 6.57 -13.24 8.97
C TYR A 173 6.33 -12.76 7.53
N ILE A 174 5.15 -12.21 7.28
CA ILE A 174 4.78 -11.56 6.01
C ILE A 174 3.92 -10.34 6.29
N ALA A 175 4.16 -9.25 5.58
CA ALA A 175 3.30 -8.07 5.63
C ALA A 175 3.20 -7.39 4.25
N PRO A 176 2.00 -7.19 3.69
CA PRO A 176 1.77 -6.16 2.67
C PRO A 176 2.09 -4.77 3.23
N LEU A 177 2.71 -3.93 2.41
CA LEU A 177 3.15 -2.59 2.75
C LEU A 177 2.54 -1.53 1.83
N ARG A 178 2.03 -0.44 2.42
CA ARG A 178 1.75 0.81 1.71
C ARG A 178 2.40 1.99 2.42
N SER A 179 2.77 3.01 1.66
CA SER A 179 3.16 4.29 2.25
C SER A 179 1.93 5.19 2.31
N GLU A 180 1.59 5.68 3.50
CA GLU A 180 0.37 6.48 3.71
C GLU A 180 0.69 7.78 4.44
N VAL A 181 -0.06 8.83 4.11
CA VAL A 181 -0.13 10.07 4.89
C VAL A 181 -1.26 9.93 5.90
N LEU A 182 -0.91 9.76 7.17
CA LEU A 182 -1.89 9.64 8.25
C LEU A 182 -2.10 11.00 8.93
N ASP A 183 -3.06 11.77 8.43
CA ASP A 183 -3.46 13.04 9.03
C ASP A 183 -3.90 12.86 10.49
N HIS A 184 -3.80 13.94 11.26
CA HIS A 184 -4.11 13.95 12.70
C HIS A 184 -5.54 13.49 13.04
N ASN A 185 -6.46 13.62 12.08
CA ASN A 185 -7.89 13.32 12.20
C ASN A 185 -8.38 12.27 11.18
N ILE A 186 -7.48 11.57 10.47
CA ILE A 186 -7.87 10.66 9.38
C ILE A 186 -8.70 9.47 9.89
N GLN A 187 -9.70 9.08 9.09
CA GLN A 187 -10.32 7.77 9.14
C GLN A 187 -9.71 6.92 8.02
N TYR A 188 -8.73 6.10 8.36
CA TYR A 188 -8.01 5.27 7.40
C TYR A 188 -8.49 3.83 7.49
N ALA A 189 -9.10 3.33 6.42
CA ALA A 189 -9.63 1.98 6.34
C ALA A 189 -8.87 1.14 5.30
N TYR A 190 -8.72 -0.15 5.57
CA TYR A 190 -8.17 -1.11 4.63
C TYR A 190 -8.77 -2.50 4.85
N GLU A 191 -8.72 -3.31 3.81
CA GLU A 191 -9.26 -4.68 3.80
C GLU A 191 -8.21 -5.66 3.28
N TYR A 192 -8.31 -6.90 3.77
CA TYR A 192 -7.48 -8.01 3.33
C TYR A 192 -8.18 -9.34 3.60
N GLU A 193 -7.71 -10.36 2.90
CA GLU A 193 -8.13 -11.75 3.08
C GLU A 193 -6.99 -12.56 3.66
N LEU A 194 -7.28 -13.36 4.68
CA LEU A 194 -6.45 -14.51 5.05
C LEU A 194 -7.04 -15.75 4.40
N ILE A 195 -6.23 -16.53 3.69
CA ILE A 195 -6.71 -17.65 2.88
C ILE A 195 -6.00 -18.92 3.37
N VAL A 196 -6.75 -19.87 3.91
CA VAL A 196 -6.20 -21.14 4.39
C VAL A 196 -6.35 -22.21 3.32
N GLY A 197 -5.25 -22.86 2.93
CA GLY A 197 -5.28 -23.90 1.90
C GLY A 197 -3.90 -24.27 1.40
N THR A 198 -3.85 -25.01 0.29
CA THR A 198 -2.59 -25.24 -0.42
C THR A 198 -2.16 -23.98 -1.17
N LEU A 199 -0.87 -23.87 -1.54
CA LEU A 199 -0.39 -22.79 -2.40
C LEU A 199 -1.21 -22.63 -3.69
N THR A 200 -1.66 -23.75 -4.28
CA THR A 200 -2.51 -23.74 -5.47
C THR A 200 -3.86 -23.11 -5.17
N ASP A 201 -4.51 -23.50 -4.07
CA ASP A 201 -5.83 -22.97 -3.67
C ASP A 201 -5.74 -21.47 -3.38
N ILE A 202 -4.71 -21.05 -2.65
CA ILE A 202 -4.47 -19.64 -2.30
C ILE A 202 -4.35 -18.79 -3.56
N ARG A 203 -3.49 -19.19 -4.51
CA ARG A 203 -3.31 -18.44 -5.77
C ARG A 203 -4.59 -18.44 -6.61
N ALA A 204 -5.30 -19.56 -6.67
CA ALA A 204 -6.55 -19.67 -7.41
C ALA A 204 -7.63 -18.72 -6.86
N TYR A 205 -7.76 -18.62 -5.53
CA TYR A 205 -8.66 -17.67 -4.89
C TYR A 205 -8.34 -16.22 -5.30
N VAL A 206 -7.06 -15.83 -5.23
CA VAL A 206 -6.65 -14.47 -5.61
C VAL A 206 -6.93 -14.19 -7.08
N GLN A 207 -6.71 -15.18 -7.96
CA GLN A 207 -6.98 -15.04 -9.38
C GLN A 207 -8.48 -14.86 -9.68
N SER A 208 -9.36 -15.56 -8.96
CA SER A 208 -10.82 -15.42 -9.14
C SER A 208 -11.37 -14.13 -8.56
N SER A 209 -10.77 -13.61 -7.49
CA SER A 209 -11.25 -12.45 -6.73
C SER A 209 -10.63 -11.13 -7.17
N ARG A 210 -9.68 -11.16 -8.12
CA ARG A 210 -8.91 -9.99 -8.55
C ARG A 210 -9.80 -8.83 -9.02
N THR A 211 -9.39 -7.63 -8.65
CA THR A 211 -9.95 -6.38 -9.15
C THR A 211 -9.15 -5.84 -10.34
N ASN A 212 -9.67 -4.81 -11.00
CA ASN A 212 -8.99 -4.16 -12.11
C ASN A 212 -7.73 -3.44 -11.61
N SER A 213 -6.55 -3.78 -12.15
CA SER A 213 -5.27 -3.18 -11.76
C SER A 213 -4.90 -1.92 -12.55
N ARG A 214 -5.79 -1.42 -13.41
CA ARG A 214 -5.56 -0.20 -14.18
C ARG A 214 -5.51 1.02 -13.26
N PRO A 215 -4.64 2.01 -13.56
CA PRO A 215 -4.48 3.20 -12.72
C PRO A 215 -5.67 4.14 -12.94
N ASN A 216 -6.76 3.99 -12.19
CA ASN A 216 -7.90 4.91 -12.21
C ASN A 216 -8.14 5.40 -10.79
N TYR A 217 -7.87 6.68 -10.55
CA TYR A 217 -7.96 7.30 -9.23
C TYR A 217 -8.91 8.50 -9.31
N THR A 218 -9.78 8.64 -8.30
CA THR A 218 -10.75 9.74 -8.20
C THR A 218 -10.75 10.25 -6.75
N PHE A 219 -10.28 11.48 -6.57
CA PHE A 219 -9.98 12.02 -5.24
C PHE A 219 -11.21 12.66 -4.58
N ARG A 220 -12.27 11.88 -4.40
CA ARG A 220 -13.55 12.39 -3.84
C ARG A 220 -13.55 12.50 -2.33
N ASN A 221 -12.81 11.62 -1.67
CA ASN A 221 -12.93 11.34 -0.24
C ASN A 221 -11.60 10.95 0.42
N ASP A 222 -10.60 10.55 -0.36
CA ASP A 222 -9.26 10.25 0.12
C ASP A 222 -8.20 10.47 -0.98
N ARG A 223 -6.95 10.13 -0.66
CA ARG A 223 -5.80 10.20 -1.57
C ARG A 223 -5.61 8.94 -2.40
N GLN A 224 -6.37 7.88 -2.17
CA GLN A 224 -6.17 6.54 -2.76
C GLN A 224 -4.69 6.10 -2.74
N SER A 225 -4.03 6.23 -1.58
CA SER A 225 -2.62 5.91 -1.37
C SER A 225 -1.61 6.73 -2.20
N TRP A 226 -2.03 7.85 -2.82
CA TRP A 226 -1.10 8.83 -3.37
C TRP A 226 -0.36 9.55 -2.24
N THR A 227 0.93 9.79 -2.46
CA THR A 227 1.83 10.43 -1.48
C THR A 227 2.53 11.64 -2.09
N LEU A 228 3.12 12.47 -1.23
CA LEU A 228 3.72 13.75 -1.61
C LEU A 228 5.22 13.76 -1.27
N ARG A 229 6.02 14.44 -2.10
CA ARG A 229 7.40 14.83 -1.79
C ARG A 229 7.61 16.30 -2.14
N ASN A 230 8.26 17.04 -1.24
CA ASN A 230 8.51 18.49 -1.38
C ASN A 230 7.23 19.31 -1.62
N CYS A 231 6.10 18.85 -1.11
CA CYS A 231 4.81 19.55 -1.14
C CYS A 231 3.93 18.99 -0.01
N THR A 232 2.88 19.75 0.30
CA THR A 232 1.83 19.42 1.28
C THR A 232 0.49 19.52 0.58
N ASP A 233 -0.58 19.12 1.25
CA ASP A 233 -1.94 19.31 0.76
C ASP A 233 -2.84 19.91 1.84
N ALA A 234 -4.11 20.10 1.50
CA ALA A 234 -5.11 20.68 2.40
C ALA A 234 -5.45 19.80 3.63
N GLY A 235 -4.90 18.59 3.74
CA GLY A 235 -5.20 17.64 4.80
C GLY A 235 -6.47 16.81 4.56
N TRP A 236 -6.89 16.06 5.58
CA TRP A 236 -8.14 15.32 5.61
C TRP A 236 -9.21 16.10 6.41
N PRO A 237 -10.50 16.08 6.03
CA PRO A 237 -11.10 15.31 4.94
C PRO A 237 -10.84 15.91 3.56
N ILE A 238 -10.78 15.03 2.56
CA ILE A 238 -10.86 15.42 1.14
C ILE A 238 -12.33 15.42 0.75
N ASP A 239 -12.75 16.47 0.04
CA ASP A 239 -14.10 16.61 -0.50
C ASP A 239 -14.02 16.95 -1.98
N SER A 240 -14.44 16.00 -2.82
CA SER A 240 -14.60 16.10 -4.27
C SER A 240 -13.31 16.24 -5.09
N GLU A 241 -12.27 16.91 -4.58
CA GLU A 241 -10.96 17.08 -5.23
C GLU A 241 -9.79 17.15 -4.23
N TRP A 242 -8.62 16.71 -4.67
CA TRP A 242 -7.38 16.79 -3.88
C TRP A 242 -6.63 18.09 -4.17
N THR A 243 -6.56 18.97 -3.18
CA THR A 243 -5.85 20.25 -3.28
C THR A 243 -4.42 20.13 -2.75
N VAL A 244 -3.43 20.28 -3.61
CA VAL A 244 -2.00 20.20 -3.28
C VAL A 244 -1.34 21.57 -3.35
N HIS A 245 -0.56 21.91 -2.32
CA HIS A 245 0.22 23.14 -2.22
C HIS A 245 1.63 22.95 -2.78
N LEU A 246 2.05 23.85 -3.66
CA LEU A 246 3.26 23.73 -4.48
C LEU A 246 4.28 24.82 -4.13
N ASP A 247 4.38 25.19 -2.86
CA ASP A 247 5.08 26.42 -2.42
C ASP A 247 6.58 26.42 -2.67
N GLU A 248 7.26 25.28 -2.55
CA GLU A 248 8.72 25.19 -2.51
C GLU A 248 9.27 23.94 -3.19
N GLY A 249 10.58 23.96 -3.49
CA GLY A 249 11.32 22.79 -3.98
C GLY A 249 10.84 22.26 -5.33
N GLN A 250 10.88 20.94 -5.50
CA GLN A 250 10.38 20.24 -6.69
C GLN A 250 9.21 19.34 -6.27
N PRO A 251 7.98 19.86 -6.27
CA PRO A 251 6.78 19.11 -5.88
C PRO A 251 6.62 17.85 -6.72
N LEU A 252 6.36 16.73 -6.05
CA LEU A 252 6.15 15.44 -6.69
C LEU A 252 5.02 14.70 -5.99
N LEU A 253 3.97 14.41 -6.75
CA LEU A 253 2.89 13.52 -6.36
C LEU A 253 3.25 12.12 -6.84
N VAL A 254 3.22 11.14 -5.95
CA VAL A 254 3.66 9.76 -6.22
C VAL A 254 2.47 8.84 -6.02
N GLY A 255 2.00 8.23 -7.12
CA GLY A 255 0.91 7.27 -7.08
C GLY A 255 1.32 5.94 -6.44
N PRO A 256 0.32 5.13 -6.02
CA PRO A 256 0.59 3.81 -5.47
C PRO A 256 1.10 2.86 -6.57
N ASP A 257 1.68 1.75 -6.13
CA ASP A 257 2.01 0.65 -7.02
C ASP A 257 0.70 0.01 -7.52
N ALA A 258 0.57 -0.21 -8.84
CA ALA A 258 -0.65 -0.79 -9.43
C ALA A 258 -0.41 -1.80 -10.57
N TYR A 259 0.79 -1.89 -11.14
CA TYR A 259 1.20 -2.88 -12.16
C TYR A 259 0.22 -3.11 -13.34
N TRP A 260 0.51 -2.49 -14.48
CA TRP A 260 -0.24 -2.68 -15.72
C TRP A 260 0.67 -2.79 -16.94
N SER A 261 0.12 -3.33 -18.03
CA SER A 261 0.80 -3.37 -19.32
C SER A 261 0.70 -2.02 -20.01
N ALA A 262 1.82 -1.44 -20.44
CA ALA A 262 1.88 -0.15 -21.13
C ALA A 262 0.98 -0.13 -22.38
N GLU A 263 0.98 -1.19 -23.18
CA GLU A 263 0.13 -1.37 -24.37
C GLU A 263 -1.38 -1.30 -24.06
N LYS A 264 -1.79 -1.65 -22.83
CA LYS A 264 -3.20 -1.64 -22.42
C LYS A 264 -3.65 -0.30 -21.86
N VAL A 265 -2.71 0.61 -21.58
CA VAL A 265 -2.95 1.96 -21.05
C VAL A 265 -2.14 2.96 -21.88
N PRO A 266 -2.49 3.18 -23.16
CA PRO A 266 -1.72 4.04 -24.06
C PRO A 266 -1.87 5.54 -23.75
N THR A 267 -2.90 5.90 -22.99
CA THR A 267 -3.27 7.28 -22.68
C THR A 267 -3.65 7.39 -21.21
N ILE A 268 -3.30 8.52 -20.59
CA ILE A 268 -3.76 8.93 -19.28
C ILE A 268 -4.51 10.25 -19.40
N TYR A 269 -5.64 10.36 -18.71
CA TYR A 269 -6.40 11.57 -18.53
C TYR A 269 -6.15 12.11 -17.12
N LEU A 270 -5.84 13.39 -17.03
CA LEU A 270 -5.74 14.12 -15.77
C LEU A 270 -6.83 15.19 -15.75
N ARG A 271 -7.74 15.13 -14.78
CA ARG A 271 -8.70 16.20 -14.54
C ARG A 271 -8.23 17.04 -13.36
N ALA A 272 -7.72 18.23 -13.67
CA ALA A 272 -7.08 19.09 -12.69
C ALA A 272 -7.25 20.58 -13.04
N ALA A 273 -7.19 21.41 -12.00
CA ALA A 273 -7.10 22.86 -12.07
C ALA A 273 -5.72 23.31 -11.60
N PHE A 274 -4.97 23.96 -12.48
CA PHE A 274 -3.64 24.49 -12.18
C PHE A 274 -3.75 25.98 -11.84
N GLU A 275 -3.34 26.35 -10.63
CA GLU A 275 -3.20 27.75 -10.22
C GLU A 275 -1.71 28.01 -9.95
N THR A 276 -0.97 28.21 -11.03
CA THR A 276 0.49 28.35 -11.02
C THR A 276 0.94 29.43 -12.01
N GLN A 277 2.23 29.77 -12.04
CA GLN A 277 2.81 30.64 -13.08
C GLN A 277 3.44 29.85 -14.24
N GLN A 278 3.30 28.52 -14.25
CA GLN A 278 3.86 27.62 -15.25
C GLN A 278 2.74 27.02 -16.10
N ASP A 279 2.95 26.98 -17.41
CA ASP A 279 2.01 26.47 -18.42
C ASP A 279 2.36 25.05 -18.85
N THR A 280 3.25 24.36 -18.11
CA THR A 280 3.61 22.97 -18.36
C THR A 280 3.69 22.17 -17.07
N ALA A 281 3.33 20.90 -17.17
CA ALA A 281 3.50 19.89 -16.13
C ALA A 281 4.15 18.63 -16.73
N ARG A 282 4.57 17.70 -15.88
CA ARG A 282 5.09 16.39 -16.32
C ARG A 282 4.34 15.24 -15.69
N LEU A 283 3.99 14.27 -16.53
CA LEU A 283 3.58 12.95 -16.11
C LEU A 283 4.78 12.02 -16.26
N ALA A 284 5.15 11.33 -15.19
CA ALA A 284 6.20 10.34 -15.18
C ALA A 284 5.65 8.96 -14.76
N TRP A 285 6.40 7.92 -15.07
CA TRP A 285 6.08 6.55 -14.68
C TRP A 285 7.35 5.81 -14.25
N GLU A 286 7.17 4.83 -13.38
CA GLU A 286 8.19 3.84 -13.07
C GLU A 286 7.82 2.50 -13.68
N GLN A 287 8.82 1.71 -14.09
CA GLN A 287 8.64 0.34 -14.55
C GLN A 287 8.99 -0.64 -13.43
N LEU A 288 8.46 -1.87 -13.50
CA LEU A 288 8.80 -2.90 -12.52
C LEU A 288 10.30 -3.25 -12.55
N ASN A 289 10.87 -3.44 -13.74
CA ASN A 289 12.22 -3.94 -13.97
C ASN A 289 13.02 -3.08 -14.95
N GLY A 290 12.97 -1.76 -14.83
CA GLY A 290 13.62 -0.88 -15.81
C GLY A 290 13.60 0.60 -15.43
N PRO A 291 14.28 1.44 -16.23
CA PRO A 291 14.20 2.88 -16.05
C PRO A 291 12.76 3.35 -16.31
N GLY A 292 12.32 4.30 -15.50
CA GLY A 292 11.09 5.03 -15.77
C GLY A 292 11.22 5.96 -16.98
N GLY A 293 10.16 6.70 -17.25
CA GLY A 293 10.16 7.78 -18.24
C GLY A 293 9.27 8.92 -17.79
N ASP A 294 9.32 10.02 -18.54
CA ASP A 294 8.42 11.14 -18.36
C ASP A 294 8.03 11.76 -19.70
N ILE A 295 6.90 12.46 -19.68
CA ILE A 295 6.43 13.30 -20.77
C ILE A 295 5.98 14.64 -20.20
N ARG A 296 6.40 15.72 -20.86
CA ARG A 296 5.90 17.07 -20.59
C ARG A 296 4.65 17.31 -21.40
N PHE A 297 3.65 17.94 -20.79
CA PHE A 297 2.42 18.38 -21.45
C PHE A 297 2.07 19.81 -21.03
N SER A 298 1.34 20.51 -21.88
CA SER A 298 0.85 21.86 -21.61
C SER A 298 -0.34 21.83 -20.67
N VAL A 299 -0.41 22.80 -19.76
CA VAL A 299 -1.54 23.02 -18.85
C VAL A 299 -2.10 24.42 -19.04
N GLU A 300 -3.34 24.62 -18.62
CA GLU A 300 -3.99 25.94 -18.59
C GLU A 300 -3.93 26.45 -17.14
N PRO A 301 -3.03 27.40 -16.81
CA PRO A 301 -2.83 27.86 -15.45
C PRO A 301 -3.84 28.95 -15.05
N ASP A 302 -5.13 28.71 -15.28
CA ASP A 302 -6.22 29.67 -15.06
C ASP A 302 -7.03 29.39 -13.78
N GLY A 303 -6.62 28.37 -13.00
CA GLY A 303 -7.32 27.93 -11.80
C GLY A 303 -8.65 27.20 -12.06
N GLN A 304 -9.00 26.91 -13.33
CA GLN A 304 -10.22 26.21 -13.71
C GLN A 304 -9.96 24.72 -13.96
N MET A 305 -11.00 23.89 -13.81
CA MET A 305 -10.89 22.45 -14.00
C MET A 305 -10.85 22.10 -15.48
N HIS A 306 -9.75 21.49 -15.93
CA HIS A 306 -9.54 21.05 -17.30
C HIS A 306 -9.29 19.54 -17.35
N THR A 307 -9.50 18.94 -18.52
CA THR A 307 -9.17 17.54 -18.77
C THR A 307 -8.01 17.46 -19.76
N TYR A 308 -6.84 17.05 -19.28
CA TYR A 308 -5.64 16.88 -20.07
C TYR A 308 -5.52 15.44 -20.55
N GLU A 309 -5.52 15.24 -21.87
CA GLU A 309 -5.28 13.95 -22.51
C GLU A 309 -3.79 13.79 -22.80
N ILE A 310 -3.14 12.81 -22.16
CA ILE A 310 -1.69 12.62 -22.21
C ILE A 310 -1.41 11.29 -22.91
N SER A 311 -0.96 11.38 -24.17
CA SER A 311 -0.59 10.20 -24.97
C SER A 311 0.77 9.64 -24.54
N LEU A 312 0.77 8.45 -23.94
CA LEU A 312 1.97 7.76 -23.48
C LEU A 312 2.55 6.84 -24.55
N ALA A 313 1.70 6.26 -25.40
CA ALA A 313 2.12 5.32 -26.44
C ALA A 313 3.12 5.90 -27.47
N ALA A 314 3.15 7.23 -27.63
CA ALA A 314 4.13 7.90 -28.49
C ALA A 314 5.53 7.97 -27.88
N ASN A 315 5.67 7.74 -26.57
CA ASN A 315 6.96 7.78 -25.89
C ASN A 315 7.62 6.40 -25.91
N ALA A 316 8.77 6.27 -26.59
CA ALA A 316 9.49 5.01 -26.73
C ALA A 316 9.93 4.37 -25.39
N SER A 317 10.01 5.15 -24.31
CA SER A 317 10.30 4.64 -22.96
C SER A 317 9.06 4.11 -22.22
N TYR A 318 7.86 4.29 -22.77
CA TYR A 318 6.61 3.76 -22.21
C TYR A 318 6.30 2.37 -22.80
N GLN A 319 6.87 1.34 -22.18
CA GLN A 319 6.75 -0.05 -22.63
C GLN A 319 6.80 -1.03 -21.45
N GLY A 320 6.39 -2.29 -21.70
CA GLY A 320 6.44 -3.34 -20.70
C GLY A 320 5.46 -3.14 -19.54
N THR A 321 5.86 -3.59 -18.35
CA THR A 321 5.03 -3.50 -17.13
C THR A 321 5.34 -2.22 -16.36
N ILE A 322 4.38 -1.32 -16.35
CA ILE A 322 4.42 -0.06 -15.62
C ILE A 322 4.01 -0.32 -14.18
N LYS A 323 4.76 0.22 -13.22
CA LYS A 323 4.56 0.05 -11.79
C LYS A 323 3.61 1.08 -11.21
N ARG A 324 3.85 2.37 -11.47
CA ARG A 324 3.10 3.51 -10.92
C ARG A 324 3.25 4.77 -11.75
N LEU A 325 2.37 5.74 -11.51
CA LEU A 325 2.42 7.10 -12.06
C LEU A 325 3.00 8.08 -11.05
N LEU A 326 3.60 9.16 -11.54
CA LEU A 326 4.04 10.30 -10.76
C LEU A 326 3.68 11.59 -11.51
N ILE A 327 3.28 12.63 -10.79
CA ILE A 327 2.97 13.94 -11.37
C ILE A 327 3.95 14.96 -10.79
N ARG A 328 4.59 15.73 -11.67
CA ARG A 328 5.28 16.97 -11.32
C ARG A 328 4.44 18.13 -11.84
N PRO A 329 3.62 18.76 -10.98
CA PRO A 329 2.73 19.83 -11.43
C PRO A 329 3.49 21.06 -11.93
N VAL A 330 4.69 21.29 -11.40
CA VAL A 330 5.60 22.39 -11.73
C VAL A 330 7.05 21.90 -11.69
N ASP A 331 7.96 22.50 -12.48
CA ASP A 331 9.39 22.17 -12.44
C ASP A 331 10.07 22.70 -11.15
N GLN A 332 9.56 23.82 -10.61
CA GLN A 332 9.99 24.43 -9.34
C GLN A 332 8.77 25.06 -8.64
N GLY A 333 8.65 24.80 -7.33
CA GLY A 333 7.59 25.34 -6.48
C GLY A 333 7.66 26.86 -6.32
N MET A 334 6.50 27.46 -6.09
CA MET A 334 6.33 28.89 -5.89
C MET A 334 5.25 29.16 -4.86
N LYS A 335 5.51 30.09 -3.96
CA LYS A 335 4.58 30.50 -2.90
C LYS A 335 3.18 30.81 -3.46
N GLY A 336 2.17 30.16 -2.90
CA GLY A 336 0.77 30.30 -3.27
C GLY A 336 0.33 29.48 -4.49
N ALA A 337 1.25 28.78 -5.16
CA ALA A 337 0.88 27.91 -6.27
C ALA A 337 0.15 26.66 -5.75
N THR A 338 -0.92 26.27 -6.43
CA THR A 338 -1.69 25.07 -6.10
C THR A 338 -2.07 24.27 -7.35
N VAL A 339 -2.38 23.00 -7.13
CA VAL A 339 -3.10 22.18 -8.11
C VAL A 339 -4.25 21.48 -7.40
N ARG A 340 -5.45 21.54 -7.96
CA ARG A 340 -6.61 20.77 -7.49
C ARG A 340 -6.87 19.65 -8.48
N ILE A 341 -6.94 18.42 -7.99
CA ILE A 341 -7.02 17.22 -8.84
C ILE A 341 -8.30 16.46 -8.50
N GLU A 342 -9.18 16.31 -9.47
CA GLU A 342 -10.40 15.52 -9.34
C GLU A 342 -10.11 14.04 -9.61
N SER A 343 -9.33 13.76 -10.66
CA SER A 343 -9.03 12.38 -11.07
C SER A 343 -7.77 12.27 -11.93
N ILE A 344 -7.18 11.08 -11.92
CA ILE A 344 -6.16 10.67 -12.88
C ILE A 344 -6.37 9.21 -13.25
N GLY A 345 -6.43 8.90 -14.54
CA GLY A 345 -6.45 7.51 -14.96
C GLY A 345 -6.54 7.24 -16.46
N CYS A 346 -6.76 5.97 -16.80
CA CYS A 346 -6.84 5.51 -18.19
C CYS A 346 -8.24 5.67 -18.82
N GLU A 347 -9.23 6.00 -18.00
CA GLU A 347 -10.61 6.27 -18.42
C GLU A 347 -10.83 7.79 -18.49
N ARG A 348 -11.45 8.24 -19.57
CA ARG A 348 -11.77 9.67 -19.74
C ARG A 348 -12.85 10.04 -18.70
N PRO A 349 -12.63 11.09 -17.88
CA PRO A 349 -13.65 11.59 -16.97
C PRO A 349 -14.90 11.99 -17.73
N GLU A 350 -16.07 11.68 -17.17
CA GLU A 350 -17.38 12.05 -17.73
C GLU A 350 -17.67 13.56 -17.67
#